data_AF-A0A970M4D4-F1
#
_entry.id   AF-A0A970M4D4-F1
#
_cell.length_a   1.000
_cell.length_b   1.000
_cell.length_c   1.000
_cell.angle_alpha   90.00
_cell.angle_beta   90.00
_cell.angle_gamma   90.00
#
_symmetry.space_group_name_H-M   'P 1'
#
loop_
_entity.id
_entity.type
_entity.pdbx_description
1 polymer ?
#
loop_
_entity_poly.entity_id
_entity_poly.type
_entity_poly.pdbx_seq_one_letter_code
_entity_poly.pdbx_strand_id
1 'polypeptide(L)'
;MKRKTGSKKLCNSFSTGGGGHHFEAHVQAALVALMLSGGIAPCLPCWPIAEVKLQGKIDGYDTDDCIVTVENPSTRERRKLLCQMKHSISITQSNSEFSEVIQSAWNDFNNPRIFTKDKDRIALISGPLSAVDEHNVQWLLNSAKDSKTSIEEFFRNVEQANFSPPESEKKLDVFRYH
;
A
#
# COMPACT_ATOMS: atom_id res chain seq x y z
N MET A 1 -19.00 -1.41 39.17
CA MET A 1 -17.80 -1.11 38.36
C MET A 1 -17.90 -1.90 37.05
N LYS A 2 -18.38 -1.27 35.96
CA LYS A 2 -18.60 -1.94 34.65
C LYS A 2 -17.41 -1.61 33.73
N ARG A 3 -16.63 -2.61 33.30
CA ARG A 3 -15.67 -2.47 32.19
C ARG A 3 -16.38 -2.88 30.90
N LYS A 4 -16.57 -1.95 29.96
CA LYS A 4 -16.91 -2.23 28.56
C LYS A 4 -15.60 -2.54 27.83
N THR A 5 -15.36 -3.81 27.50
CA THR A 5 -14.35 -4.20 26.50
C THR A 5 -15.03 -4.22 25.13
N GLY A 6 -14.80 -3.17 24.34
CA GLY A 6 -15.14 -3.16 22.93
C GLY A 6 -14.16 -4.04 22.16
N SER A 7 -14.48 -5.31 22.01
CA SER A 7 -13.84 -6.22 21.06
C SER A 7 -14.11 -5.71 19.65
N LYS A 8 -13.10 -5.12 18.97
CA LYS A 8 -13.14 -4.93 17.51
C LYS A 8 -13.31 -6.32 16.89
N LYS A 9 -14.43 -6.52 16.18
CA LYS A 9 -14.80 -7.76 15.49
C LYS A 9 -13.65 -8.20 14.58
N LEU A 10 -13.09 -9.38 14.86
CA LEU A 10 -12.00 -10.02 14.11
C LEU A 10 -12.45 -10.69 12.79
N CYS A 11 -13.65 -10.40 12.30
CA CYS A 11 -14.11 -10.83 10.98
C CYS A 11 -15.07 -9.76 10.43
N ASN A 12 -14.68 -9.08 9.36
CA ASN A 12 -15.64 -8.39 8.51
C ASN A 12 -16.24 -9.43 7.54
N SER A 13 -17.16 -10.25 8.04
CA SER A 13 -18.10 -10.99 7.19
C SER A 13 -19.27 -10.06 6.86
N PHE A 14 -19.10 -9.11 5.94
CA PHE A 14 -20.24 -8.35 5.37
C PHE A 14 -19.97 -8.01 3.90
N SER A 15 -20.13 -9.02 3.06
CA SER A 15 -20.18 -8.93 1.61
C SER A 15 -21.63 -8.72 1.17
N THR A 16 -21.97 -7.51 0.74
CA THR A 16 -23.14 -7.27 -0.12
C THR A 16 -22.65 -6.52 -1.35
N GLY A 17 -22.21 -7.30 -2.35
CA GLY A 17 -21.68 -6.82 -3.63
C GLY A 17 -20.40 -7.56 -3.99
N GLY A 18 -20.50 -8.79 -4.52
CA GLY A 18 -19.37 -9.71 -4.75
C GLY A 18 -18.19 -9.17 -5.57
N GLY A 19 -18.34 -8.05 -6.30
CA GLY A 19 -17.28 -7.48 -7.14
C GLY A 19 -16.00 -7.11 -6.38
N GLY A 20 -16.11 -6.57 -5.16
CA GLY A 20 -14.93 -6.22 -4.35
C GLY A 20 -14.12 -7.43 -3.89
N HIS A 21 -14.82 -8.49 -3.45
CA HIS A 21 -14.19 -9.71 -2.95
C HIS A 21 -13.52 -10.51 -4.06
N HIS A 22 -14.12 -10.50 -5.27
CA HIS A 22 -13.49 -11.13 -6.43
C HIS A 22 -12.19 -10.43 -6.82
N PHE A 23 -12.13 -9.09 -6.77
CA PHE A 23 -10.90 -8.35 -7.07
C PHE A 23 -9.74 -8.75 -6.15
N GLU A 24 -9.96 -8.70 -4.83
CA GLU A 24 -8.95 -9.07 -3.84
C GLU A 24 -8.49 -10.52 -4.04
N ALA A 25 -9.44 -11.45 -4.20
CA ALA A 25 -9.14 -12.85 -4.45
C ALA A 25 -8.35 -13.07 -5.74
N HIS A 26 -8.64 -12.34 -6.83
CA HIS A 26 -7.89 -12.44 -8.08
C HIS A 26 -6.45 -11.94 -7.93
N VAL A 27 -6.24 -10.81 -7.24
CA VAL A 27 -4.88 -10.28 -6.99
C VAL A 27 -4.09 -11.24 -6.12
N GLN A 28 -4.70 -11.76 -5.04
CA GLN A 28 -4.08 -12.77 -4.17
C GLN A 28 -3.74 -14.04 -4.96
N ALA A 29 -4.66 -14.56 -5.79
CA ALA A 29 -4.42 -15.73 -6.62
C ALA A 29 -3.27 -15.51 -7.62
N ALA A 30 -3.17 -14.32 -8.22
CA ALA A 30 -2.08 -13.97 -9.12
C ALA A 30 -0.72 -13.98 -8.40
N LEU A 31 -0.63 -13.43 -7.18
CA LEU A 31 0.59 -13.45 -6.37
C LEU A 31 0.99 -14.88 -5.98
N VAL A 32 0.03 -15.73 -5.63
CA VAL A 32 0.27 -17.15 -5.34
C VAL A 32 0.74 -17.90 -6.60
N ALA A 33 0.12 -17.64 -7.76
CA ALA A 33 0.56 -18.23 -9.02
C ALA A 33 2.00 -17.82 -9.40
N LEU A 34 2.36 -16.55 -9.17
CA LEU A 34 3.73 -16.09 -9.32
C LEU A 34 4.68 -16.81 -8.37
N MET A 35 4.32 -16.98 -7.09
CA MET A 35 5.13 -17.75 -6.14
C MET A 35 5.36 -19.19 -6.60
N LEU A 36 4.32 -19.90 -7.00
CA LEU A 36 4.41 -21.30 -7.43
C LEU A 36 5.20 -21.48 -8.73
N SER A 37 5.25 -20.44 -9.58
CA SER A 37 6.02 -20.45 -10.83
C SER A 37 7.45 -19.90 -10.67
N GLY A 38 7.87 -19.51 -9.47
CA GLY A 38 9.18 -18.87 -9.24
C GLY A 38 9.27 -17.43 -9.78
N GLY A 39 8.13 -16.79 -10.02
CA GLY A 39 8.00 -15.41 -10.46
C GLY A 39 8.40 -14.39 -9.38
N ILE A 40 8.35 -13.12 -9.78
CA ILE A 40 8.79 -11.97 -8.98
C ILE A 40 7.60 -11.11 -8.55
N ALA A 41 7.73 -10.44 -7.41
CA ALA A 41 6.75 -9.45 -6.96
C ALA A 41 7.06 -8.05 -7.55
N PRO A 42 6.03 -7.25 -7.90
CA PRO A 42 6.25 -5.86 -8.30
C PRO A 42 6.82 -5.03 -7.13
N CYS A 43 7.42 -3.90 -7.45
CA CYS A 43 7.96 -2.92 -6.48
C CYS A 43 9.15 -3.40 -5.62
N LEU A 44 9.57 -4.66 -5.73
CA LEU A 44 10.73 -5.26 -5.05
C LEU A 44 11.84 -5.62 -6.06
N PRO A 45 13.08 -5.93 -5.60
CA PRO A 45 14.11 -6.49 -6.47
C PRO A 45 13.63 -7.76 -7.17
N CYS A 46 14.25 -8.11 -8.30
CA CYS A 46 13.93 -9.31 -9.10
C CYS A 46 14.36 -10.61 -8.40
N TRP A 47 13.80 -10.87 -7.22
CA TRP A 47 13.99 -12.06 -6.40
C TRP A 47 12.69 -12.87 -6.42
N PRO A 48 12.77 -14.21 -6.47
CA PRO A 48 11.58 -15.06 -6.44
C PRO A 48 10.75 -14.81 -5.18
N ILE A 49 9.43 -14.89 -5.33
CA ILE A 49 8.51 -14.90 -4.18
C ILE A 49 8.74 -16.21 -3.41
N ALA A 50 9.09 -16.08 -2.14
CA ALA A 50 9.33 -17.21 -1.24
C ALA A 50 8.11 -17.50 -0.35
N GLU A 51 7.28 -16.49 -0.06
CA GLU A 51 6.12 -16.63 0.82
C GLU A 51 5.04 -15.62 0.44
N VAL A 52 3.78 -16.08 0.48
CA VAL A 52 2.59 -15.23 0.39
C VAL A 52 1.72 -15.54 1.60
N LYS A 53 1.49 -14.53 2.43
CA LYS A 53 0.60 -14.61 3.58
C LYS A 53 -0.66 -13.80 3.30
N LEU A 54 -1.79 -14.48 3.31
CA LEU A 54 -3.12 -13.86 3.21
C LEU A 54 -3.58 -13.50 4.64
N GLN A 55 -4.11 -12.29 4.83
CA GLN A 55 -4.53 -11.75 6.14
C GLN A 55 -3.37 -11.48 7.13
N GLY A 56 -2.81 -10.26 7.07
CA GLY A 56 -1.71 -9.79 7.90
C GLY A 56 -2.09 -9.46 9.35
N LYS A 57 -3.35 -9.11 9.65
CA LYS A 57 -3.73 -8.61 10.99
C LYS A 57 -3.47 -9.56 12.14
N ILE A 58 -3.57 -10.86 11.90
CA ILE A 58 -3.34 -11.87 12.95
C ILE A 58 -1.87 -11.88 13.42
N ASP A 59 -0.95 -11.41 12.57
CA ASP A 59 0.48 -11.36 12.84
C ASP A 59 0.99 -9.97 13.27
N GLY A 60 0.07 -9.05 13.55
CA GLY A 60 0.41 -7.71 14.04
C GLY A 60 0.77 -6.70 12.95
N TYR A 61 0.42 -6.96 11.70
CA TYR A 61 0.40 -5.96 10.63
C TYR A 61 -0.93 -5.19 10.67
N ASP A 62 -0.89 -3.88 10.50
CA ASP A 62 -2.13 -3.09 10.34
C ASP A 62 -2.65 -3.18 8.90
N THR A 63 -1.75 -3.29 7.92
CA THR A 63 -2.04 -3.61 6.51
C THR A 63 -2.42 -5.08 6.39
N ASP A 64 -3.61 -5.37 5.88
CA ASP A 64 -4.26 -6.66 6.13
C ASP A 64 -4.29 -7.61 4.93
N ASP A 65 -4.43 -7.13 3.68
CA ASP A 65 -4.95 -8.00 2.63
C ASP A 65 -3.95 -9.07 2.16
N CYS A 66 -2.65 -8.73 2.07
CA CYS A 66 -1.62 -9.69 1.69
C CYS A 66 -0.22 -9.21 2.06
N ILE A 67 0.63 -10.12 2.54
CA ILE A 67 2.06 -9.90 2.72
C ILE A 67 2.83 -10.81 1.76
N VAL A 68 3.64 -10.23 0.89
CA VAL A 68 4.49 -10.97 -0.05
C VAL A 68 5.94 -10.85 0.40
N THR A 69 6.62 -11.97 0.57
CA THR A 69 8.06 -12.00 0.89
C THR A 69 8.83 -12.56 -0.29
N VAL A 70 9.83 -11.81 -0.76
CA VAL A 70 10.81 -12.26 -1.75
C VAL A 70 12.13 -12.58 -1.08
N GLU A 71 12.90 -13.51 -1.66
CA GLU A 71 14.16 -13.97 -1.09
C GLU A 71 15.27 -14.01 -2.14
N ASN A 72 16.40 -13.37 -1.83
CA ASN A 72 17.58 -13.43 -2.68
C ASN A 72 18.14 -14.88 -2.69
N PRO A 73 18.27 -15.54 -3.86
CA PRO A 73 18.75 -16.92 -3.94
C PRO A 73 20.16 -17.11 -3.40
N SER A 74 21.03 -16.10 -3.54
CA SER A 74 22.44 -16.17 -3.17
C SER A 74 22.68 -15.74 -1.72
N THR A 75 22.09 -14.63 -1.28
CA THR A 75 22.36 -14.05 0.05
C THR A 75 21.36 -14.48 1.12
N ARG A 76 20.24 -15.10 0.71
CA ARG A 76 19.10 -15.42 1.58
C ARG A 76 18.45 -14.18 2.23
N GLU A 77 18.78 -12.97 1.77
CA GLU A 77 18.13 -11.74 2.22
C GLU A 77 16.64 -11.76 1.85
N ARG A 78 15.78 -11.41 2.80
CA ARG A 78 14.33 -11.31 2.59
C ARG A 78 13.86 -9.86 2.58
N ARG A 79 12.89 -9.57 1.73
CA ARG A 79 12.18 -8.28 1.66
C ARG A 79 10.69 -8.50 1.52
N LYS A 80 9.90 -7.56 2.05
CA LYS A 80 8.45 -7.68 2.13
C LYS A 80 7.74 -6.58 1.34
N LEU A 81 6.62 -6.95 0.75
CA LEU A 81 5.63 -6.05 0.20
C LEU A 81 4.33 -6.24 1.01
N LEU A 82 3.94 -5.19 1.72
CA LEU A 82 2.66 -5.12 2.44
C LEU A 82 1.60 -4.58 1.47
N CYS A 83 0.56 -5.35 1.21
CA CYS A 83 -0.47 -4.99 0.23
C CYS A 83 -1.80 -4.69 0.91
N GLN A 84 -2.32 -3.49 0.67
CA GLN A 84 -3.72 -3.17 0.87
C GLN A 84 -4.41 -3.15 -0.49
N MET A 85 -5.50 -3.89 -0.64
CA MET A 85 -6.25 -4.09 -1.87
C MET A 85 -7.62 -3.43 -1.75
N LYS A 86 -8.02 -2.63 -2.74
CA LYS A 86 -9.32 -1.97 -2.80
C LYS A 86 -9.85 -1.94 -4.22
N HIS A 87 -10.96 -2.63 -4.49
CA HIS A 87 -11.53 -2.61 -5.84
C HIS A 87 -11.82 -1.18 -6.36
N SER A 88 -12.26 -0.29 -5.49
CA SER A 88 -12.41 1.14 -5.77
C SER A 88 -11.97 1.93 -4.55
N ILE A 89 -11.25 3.03 -4.78
CA ILE A 89 -10.84 3.96 -3.73
C ILE A 89 -10.69 5.35 -4.34
N SER A 90 -11.16 6.38 -3.63
CA SER A 90 -10.98 7.78 -4.02
C SER A 90 -9.98 8.46 -3.09
N ILE A 91 -9.02 9.19 -3.65
CA ILE A 91 -7.98 9.88 -2.88
C ILE A 91 -8.48 11.28 -2.54
N THR A 92 -9.27 11.36 -1.46
CA THR A 92 -9.86 12.62 -0.96
C THR A 92 -9.78 12.70 0.56
N GLN A 93 -9.86 13.92 1.11
CA GLN A 93 -9.86 14.14 2.57
C GLN A 93 -11.11 13.55 3.25
N SER A 94 -12.25 13.55 2.57
CA SER A 94 -13.51 13.03 3.11
C SER A 94 -13.64 11.50 3.06
N ASN A 95 -12.72 10.80 2.40
CA ASN A 95 -12.77 9.35 2.29
C ASN A 95 -12.17 8.68 3.53
N SER A 96 -13.02 8.20 4.44
CA SER A 96 -12.61 7.46 5.63
C SER A 96 -11.88 6.17 5.32
N GLU A 97 -12.21 5.49 4.23
CA GLU A 97 -11.50 4.27 3.83
C GLU A 97 -10.07 4.58 3.41
N PHE A 98 -9.84 5.66 2.65
CA PHE A 98 -8.50 6.11 2.32
C PHE A 98 -7.71 6.54 3.56
N SER A 99 -8.36 7.23 4.51
CA SER A 99 -7.77 7.55 5.81
C SER A 99 -7.26 6.29 6.54
N GLU A 100 -8.09 5.25 6.62
CA GLU A 100 -7.72 3.98 7.25
C GLU A 100 -6.55 3.30 6.54
N VAL A 101 -6.52 3.33 5.20
CA VAL A 101 -5.40 2.79 4.41
C VAL A 101 -4.09 3.52 4.73
N ILE A 102 -4.10 4.86 4.71
CA ILE A 102 -2.90 5.67 4.98
C ILE A 102 -2.42 5.48 6.41
N GLN A 103 -3.33 5.49 7.39
CA GLN A 103 -2.97 5.29 8.79
C GLN A 103 -2.37 3.90 9.03
N SER A 104 -2.94 2.85 8.43
CA SER A 104 -2.43 1.48 8.56
C SER A 104 -1.03 1.34 7.94
N ALA A 105 -0.85 1.90 6.74
CA ALA A 105 0.45 1.96 6.08
C ALA A 105 1.48 2.72 6.93
N TRP A 106 1.10 3.85 7.52
CA TRP A 106 1.98 4.68 8.36
C TRP A 106 2.40 3.96 9.65
N ASN A 107 1.48 3.24 10.28
CA ASN A 107 1.77 2.44 11.47
C ASN A 107 2.77 1.33 11.16
N ASP A 108 2.55 0.58 10.08
CA ASP A 108 3.45 -0.49 9.66
C ASP A 108 4.83 0.04 9.27
N PHE A 109 4.89 1.14 8.49
CA PHE A 109 6.13 1.78 8.09
C PHE A 109 7.01 2.17 9.31
N ASN A 110 6.37 2.58 10.41
CA ASN A 110 7.04 2.99 11.63
C ASN A 110 7.25 1.86 12.64
N ASN A 111 6.84 0.63 12.34
CA ASN A 111 7.03 -0.52 13.21
C ASN A 111 8.25 -1.34 12.77
N PRO A 112 9.45 -1.15 13.39
CA PRO A 112 10.68 -1.81 12.97
C PRO A 112 10.67 -3.33 13.20
N ARG A 113 9.69 -3.86 13.96
CA ARG A 113 9.54 -5.30 14.17
C ARG A 113 9.03 -6.03 12.93
N ILE A 114 8.24 -5.33 12.10
CA ILE A 114 7.57 -5.92 10.94
C ILE A 114 8.01 -5.27 9.63
N PHE A 115 8.54 -4.05 9.65
CA PHE A 115 8.92 -3.31 8.44
C PHE A 115 10.36 -2.80 8.49
N THR A 116 11.15 -3.13 7.47
CA THR A 116 12.50 -2.59 7.30
C THR A 116 12.48 -1.44 6.30
N LYS A 117 12.67 -0.20 6.79
CA LYS A 117 12.77 1.00 5.95
C LYS A 117 13.84 0.81 4.86
N ASP A 118 13.61 1.44 3.70
CA ASP A 118 14.41 1.34 2.46
C ASP A 118 14.44 -0.03 1.77
N LYS A 119 14.10 -1.12 2.45
CA LYS A 119 14.07 -2.47 1.89
C LYS A 119 12.66 -2.95 1.56
N ASP A 120 11.77 -2.86 2.53
CA ASP A 120 10.38 -3.29 2.41
C ASP A 120 9.55 -2.19 1.72
N ARG A 121 8.39 -2.57 1.18
CA ARG A 121 7.48 -1.66 0.47
C ARG A 121 6.05 -1.85 0.96
N ILE A 122 5.25 -0.80 0.84
CA ILE A 122 3.80 -0.84 1.03
C ILE A 122 3.14 -0.48 -0.30
N ALA A 123 2.12 -1.22 -0.69
CA ALA A 123 1.35 -0.97 -1.90
C ALA A 123 -0.15 -0.89 -1.59
N LEU A 124 -0.77 0.19 -2.05
CA LEU A 124 -2.20 0.23 -2.29
C LEU A 124 -2.47 -0.27 -3.71
N ILE A 125 -3.10 -1.43 -3.82
CA ILE A 125 -3.49 -2.05 -5.08
C ILE A 125 -4.97 -1.77 -5.28
N SER A 126 -5.33 -1.10 -6.38
CA SER A 126 -6.72 -0.81 -6.67
C SER A 126 -7.12 -1.20 -8.08
N GLY A 127 -8.44 -1.26 -8.30
CA GLY A 127 -8.97 -1.11 -9.65
C GLY A 127 -8.62 0.26 -10.24
N PRO A 128 -9.12 0.57 -11.44
CA PRO A 128 -8.87 1.85 -12.08
C PRO A 128 -9.21 3.03 -11.15
N LEU A 129 -8.25 3.93 -10.99
CA LEU A 129 -8.46 5.20 -10.29
C LEU A 129 -9.11 6.21 -11.26
N SER A 130 -9.59 7.34 -10.71
CA SER A 130 -9.96 8.46 -11.58
C SER A 130 -8.71 8.95 -12.34
N ALA A 131 -8.88 9.46 -13.56
CA ALA A 131 -7.75 9.99 -14.34
C ALA A 131 -6.97 11.09 -13.58
N VAL A 132 -7.67 11.86 -12.74
CA VAL A 132 -7.07 12.86 -11.87
C VAL A 132 -6.23 12.20 -10.78
N ASP A 133 -6.77 11.20 -10.07
CA ASP A 133 -6.03 10.47 -9.04
C ASP A 133 -4.81 9.78 -9.63
N GLU A 134 -4.99 9.01 -10.70
CA GLU A 134 -3.92 8.25 -11.35
C GLU A 134 -2.77 9.16 -11.76
N HIS A 135 -3.06 10.21 -12.54
CA HIS A 135 -2.03 11.08 -13.08
C HIS A 135 -1.26 11.85 -11.99
N ASN A 136 -1.98 12.47 -11.06
CA ASN A 136 -1.35 13.32 -10.04
C ASN A 136 -0.63 12.49 -8.96
N VAL A 137 -1.21 11.37 -8.53
CA VAL A 137 -0.63 10.56 -7.45
C VAL A 137 0.57 9.76 -7.96
N GLN A 138 0.51 9.20 -9.17
CA GLN A 138 1.68 8.55 -9.78
C GLN A 138 2.84 9.55 -9.93
N TRP A 139 2.54 10.78 -10.38
CA TRP A 139 3.56 11.83 -10.48
C TRP A 139 4.16 12.15 -9.11
N LEU A 140 3.35 12.37 -8.06
CA LEU A 140 3.84 12.62 -6.70
C LEU A 140 4.75 11.49 -6.19
N LEU A 141 4.34 10.23 -6.36
CA LEU A 141 5.12 9.07 -5.92
C LEU A 141 6.44 8.92 -6.68
N ASN A 142 6.48 9.27 -7.96
CA ASN A 142 7.70 9.24 -8.75
C ASN A 142 8.62 10.41 -8.41
N SER A 143 8.10 11.64 -8.33
CA SER A 143 8.86 12.80 -7.90
C SER A 143 9.47 12.62 -6.50
N ALA A 144 8.74 11.96 -5.58
CA ALA A 144 9.28 11.60 -4.26
C ALA A 144 10.44 10.58 -4.33
N LYS A 145 10.39 9.63 -5.28
CA LYS A 145 11.49 8.66 -5.50
C LYS A 145 12.71 9.31 -6.15
N ASP A 146 12.52 10.33 -6.99
CA ASP A 146 13.61 11.01 -7.69
C ASP A 146 14.28 12.05 -6.79
N SER A 147 13.53 12.68 -5.90
CA SER A 147 14.02 13.74 -4.98
C SER A 147 14.56 13.18 -3.65
N LYS A 148 15.06 11.94 -3.62
CA LYS A 148 15.46 11.22 -2.38
C LYS A 148 16.43 11.98 -1.48
N THR A 149 17.27 12.84 -2.07
CA THR A 149 18.33 13.56 -1.37
C THR A 149 17.96 14.99 -0.97
N SER A 150 16.83 15.53 -1.42
CA SER A 150 16.35 16.87 -1.04
C SER A 150 14.83 16.92 -0.99
N ILE A 151 14.31 17.12 0.21
CA ILE A 151 12.88 17.34 0.43
C ILE A 151 12.44 18.71 -0.09
N GLU A 152 13.36 19.69 -0.10
CA GLU A 152 13.14 21.02 -0.65
C GLU A 152 12.93 20.97 -2.17
N GLU A 153 13.72 20.14 -2.87
CA GLU A 153 13.52 19.89 -4.29
C GLU A 153 12.14 19.27 -4.57
N PHE A 154 11.73 18.29 -3.76
CA PHE A 154 10.40 17.69 -3.89
C PHE A 154 9.28 18.73 -3.79
N PHE A 155 9.27 19.56 -2.73
CA PHE A 155 8.21 20.56 -2.56
C PHE A 155 8.25 21.65 -3.62
N ARG A 156 9.45 22.12 -3.99
CA ARG A 156 9.60 23.08 -5.10
C ARG A 156 9.00 22.52 -6.39
N ASN A 157 9.25 21.25 -6.70
CA ASN A 157 8.72 20.60 -7.89
C ASN A 157 7.19 20.48 -7.85
N VAL A 158 6.61 20.20 -6.67
CA VAL A 158 5.15 20.14 -6.50
C VAL A 158 4.50 21.52 -6.72
N GLU A 159 5.10 22.57 -6.17
CA GLU A 159 4.58 23.96 -6.23
C GLU A 159 4.81 24.64 -7.58
N GLN A 160 5.76 24.13 -8.39
CA GLN A 160 6.12 24.74 -9.66
C GLN A 160 5.07 24.47 -10.76
N ALA A 161 4.34 25.53 -11.12
CA ALA A 161 3.39 25.51 -12.22
C ALA A 161 4.04 25.03 -13.54
N ASN A 162 3.30 24.22 -14.30
CA ASN A 162 3.72 23.53 -15.53
C ASN A 162 4.84 22.48 -15.37
N PHE A 163 5.36 22.27 -14.15
CA PHE A 163 6.26 21.15 -13.84
C PHE A 163 5.48 19.99 -13.22
N SER A 164 4.58 20.29 -12.27
CA SER A 164 3.65 19.33 -11.69
C SER A 164 2.30 19.34 -12.41
N PRO A 165 1.59 18.20 -12.40
CA PRO A 165 0.19 18.15 -12.79
C PRO A 165 -0.69 19.10 -11.96
N PRO A 166 -1.79 19.66 -12.52
CA PRO A 166 -2.52 20.78 -11.91
C PRO A 166 -3.10 20.54 -10.51
N GLU A 167 -3.36 19.29 -10.14
CA GLU A 167 -3.98 18.93 -8.86
C GLU A 167 -2.98 18.28 -7.89
N SER A 168 -1.67 18.32 -8.19
CA SER A 168 -0.63 17.65 -7.41
C SER A 168 -0.55 18.17 -5.98
N GLU A 169 -0.59 19.51 -5.80
CA GLU A 169 -0.59 20.13 -4.48
C GLU A 169 -1.81 19.69 -3.65
N LYS A 170 -3.02 19.76 -4.24
CA LYS A 170 -4.25 19.33 -3.57
C LYS A 170 -4.21 17.85 -3.20
N LYS A 171 -3.63 16.99 -4.06
CA LYS A 171 -3.48 15.56 -3.76
C LYS A 171 -2.45 15.33 -2.66
N LEU A 172 -1.33 16.05 -2.65
CA LEU A 172 -0.35 15.99 -1.57
C LEU A 172 -0.99 16.38 -0.23
N ASP A 173 -1.84 17.40 -0.21
CA ASP A 173 -2.56 17.81 1.00
C ASP A 173 -3.55 16.77 1.50
N VAL A 174 -4.15 15.96 0.61
CA VAL A 174 -4.95 14.80 1.02
C VAL A 174 -4.09 13.79 1.78
N PHE A 175 -2.87 13.50 1.32
CA PHE A 175 -1.95 12.60 2.03
C PHE A 175 -1.44 13.19 3.35
N ARG A 176 -1.20 14.51 3.43
CA ARG A 176 -0.75 15.17 4.66
C ARG A 176 -1.84 15.26 5.72
N TYR A 177 -3.10 15.28 5.30
CA TYR A 177 -4.24 15.39 6.19
C TYR A 177 -4.48 14.11 7.00
N HIS A 178 -4.22 12.94 6.41
CA HIS A 178 -4.40 11.62 7.01
C HIS A 178 -3.10 11.09 7.60
#